data_AF-A0A3A3GNW2-F1
#
_entry.id   AF-A0A3A3GNW2-F1
#
_cell.length_a   1.000
_cell.length_b   1.000
_cell.length_c   1.000
_cell.angle_alpha   90.00
_cell.angle_beta   90.00
_cell.angle_gamma   90.00
#
_symmetry.space_group_name_H-M   'P 1'
#
loop_
_entity.id
_entity.type
_entity.pdbx_description
1 polymer ?
#
loop_
_entity_poly.entity_id
_entity_poly.type
_entity_poly.pdbx_seq_one_letter_code
_entity_poly.pdbx_strand_id
1 'polypeptide(L)'
;MRNIPMRAPSGGGGGSSKASKGTGNVVQSSVQQIKPPAEFSSKSLFEKANNTLNGATGNNISGRDTLKPGPYASGSIQARGKGRNFTKEERNKINEFGKNTGCHTCGNKNPGTKTVNFIPDHQPPNSTVPNGTPQQLYPHCKSCSAKQGGTLGAMKKQEKATRRP
;
A
#
# COMPACT_ATOMS: atom_id res chain seq x y z
N MET A 1 -27.81 42.91 -15.43
CA MET A 1 -28.62 43.28 -14.24
C MET A 1 -28.08 42.54 -13.02
N ARG A 2 -27.56 43.33 -12.07
CA ARG A 2 -27.47 43.11 -10.60
C ARG A 2 -26.69 41.90 -10.05
N ASN A 3 -25.43 42.20 -9.72
CA ASN A 3 -24.69 41.74 -8.54
C ASN A 3 -25.54 41.65 -7.27
N ILE A 4 -25.35 40.59 -6.46
CA ILE A 4 -25.46 40.63 -5.00
C ILE A 4 -24.47 39.60 -4.38
N PRO A 5 -23.45 40.05 -3.62
CA PRO A 5 -22.77 39.24 -2.62
C PRO A 5 -23.25 39.60 -1.20
N MET A 6 -23.46 38.59 -0.35
CA MET A 6 -23.72 38.73 1.09
C MET A 6 -23.03 37.57 1.80
N ARG A 7 -22.49 37.64 3.02
CA ARG A 7 -21.95 38.68 3.92
C ARG A 7 -21.42 37.88 5.11
N ALA A 8 -20.22 38.19 5.58
CA ALA A 8 -19.64 37.59 6.78
C ALA A 8 -20.33 38.09 8.06
N PRO A 9 -20.29 37.32 9.16
CA PRO A 9 -20.36 37.87 10.50
C PRO A 9 -18.96 38.00 11.14
N SER A 10 -18.79 39.17 11.74
CA SER A 10 -17.72 39.66 12.59
C SER A 10 -18.03 39.42 14.08
N GLY A 11 -16.99 39.39 14.91
CA GLY A 11 -17.04 39.47 16.38
C GLY A 11 -16.15 38.41 17.04
N GLY A 12 -15.24 38.66 17.97
CA GLY A 12 -14.93 39.87 18.77
C GLY A 12 -14.59 39.42 20.21
N GLY A 13 -13.52 39.97 20.79
CA GLY A 13 -13.12 39.83 22.22
C GLY A 13 -11.97 38.83 22.45
N GLY A 14 -10.81 39.17 23.01
CA GLY A 14 -10.46 40.23 23.95
C GLY A 14 -10.34 39.65 25.36
N GLY A 15 -9.12 39.45 25.87
CA GLY A 15 -8.93 38.88 27.21
C GLY A 15 -7.47 38.61 27.60
N SER A 16 -6.69 39.67 27.78
CA SER A 16 -5.41 39.65 28.50
C SER A 16 -5.65 39.32 29.98
N SER A 17 -4.83 38.46 30.59
CA SER A 17 -4.65 38.42 32.05
C SER A 17 -3.26 37.91 32.42
N LYS A 18 -2.75 38.51 33.49
CA LYS A 18 -1.34 38.71 33.81
C LYS A 18 -0.70 37.54 34.53
N ALA A 19 0.63 37.55 34.41
CA ALA A 19 1.63 36.92 35.26
C ALA A 19 1.24 36.76 36.74
N SER A 20 1.50 35.56 37.26
CA SER A 20 1.74 35.33 38.69
C SER A 20 3.16 34.81 38.88
N LYS A 21 3.90 35.49 39.76
CA LYS A 21 5.27 35.18 40.17
C LYS A 21 5.22 34.05 41.19
N GLY A 22 5.82 32.91 40.88
CA GLY A 22 6.07 31.82 41.82
C GLY A 22 7.56 31.69 42.05
N THR A 23 8.06 32.30 43.13
CA THR A 23 9.40 32.09 43.69
C THR A 23 9.42 30.73 44.41
N GLY A 24 10.28 29.82 43.96
CA GLY A 24 10.46 28.51 44.59
C GLY A 24 11.91 28.06 44.43
N ASN A 25 12.53 27.79 45.58
CA ASN A 25 13.95 27.56 45.83
C ASN A 25 14.65 26.55 44.89
N VAL A 26 15.83 26.95 44.44
CA VAL A 26 16.84 26.08 43.84
C VAL A 26 17.49 25.26 44.96
N VAL A 27 17.06 24.01 45.12
CA VAL A 27 17.84 22.99 45.82
C VAL A 27 18.84 22.39 44.82
N GLN A 28 20.11 22.76 44.98
CA GLN A 28 21.24 22.07 44.38
C GLN A 28 21.34 20.66 44.99
N SER A 29 20.67 19.69 44.39
CA SER A 29 20.95 18.28 44.63
C SER A 29 21.98 17.79 43.61
N SER A 30 23.14 17.46 44.13
CA SER A 30 24.26 16.78 43.50
C SER A 30 23.81 15.50 42.79
N VAL A 31 23.61 15.59 41.47
CA VAL A 31 23.38 14.44 40.60
C VAL A 31 24.70 13.69 40.44
N GLN A 32 24.85 12.60 41.18
CA GLN A 32 25.90 11.61 40.91
C GLN A 32 25.70 11.09 39.48
N GLN A 33 26.75 11.19 38.67
CA GLN A 33 26.78 10.68 37.29
C GLN A 33 26.61 9.17 37.28
N ILE A 34 25.40 8.72 37.00
CA ILE A 34 25.12 7.32 36.66
C ILE A 34 25.51 7.14 35.18
N LYS A 35 26.50 6.29 34.92
CA LYS A 35 26.93 5.94 33.55
C LYS A 35 25.73 5.38 32.76
N PRO A 36 25.53 5.76 31.50
CA PRO A 36 24.45 5.20 30.70
C PRO A 36 24.66 3.69 30.52
N PRO A 37 23.62 2.85 30.66
CA PRO A 37 23.73 1.45 30.29
C PRO A 37 24.02 1.33 28.79
N ALA A 38 24.88 0.37 28.45
CA ALA A 38 25.31 0.08 27.09
C ALA A 38 24.13 0.02 26.10
N GLU A 39 24.36 0.56 24.91
CA GLU A 39 23.39 0.68 23.82
C GLU A 39 22.53 -0.57 23.62
N PHE A 40 21.25 -0.47 23.99
CA PHE A 40 20.24 -1.44 23.58
C PHE A 40 19.87 -1.13 22.12
N SER A 41 20.56 -1.79 21.19
CA SER A 41 20.40 -1.63 19.74
C SER A 41 18.93 -1.79 19.32
N SER A 42 18.28 -0.66 19.08
CA SER A 42 16.87 -0.51 18.67
C SER A 42 16.56 -1.10 17.29
N LYS A 43 17.58 -1.61 16.57
CA LYS A 43 17.41 -2.35 15.31
C LYS A 43 16.80 -3.74 15.54
N SER A 44 17.15 -4.40 16.65
CA SER A 44 16.73 -5.79 16.96
C SER A 44 15.23 -5.93 17.25
N LEU A 45 14.63 -4.95 17.95
CA LEU A 45 13.20 -4.96 18.27
C LEU A 45 12.32 -4.64 17.05
N PHE A 46 12.78 -3.74 16.17
CA PHE A 46 12.09 -3.45 14.91
C PHE A 46 12.18 -4.61 13.91
N GLU A 47 13.30 -5.33 13.88
CA GLU A 47 13.48 -6.50 13.02
C GLU A 47 12.66 -7.70 13.50
N LYS A 48 12.52 -7.90 14.82
CA LYS A 48 11.61 -8.89 15.40
C LYS A 48 10.13 -8.58 15.14
N ALA A 49 9.72 -7.31 15.16
CA ALA A 49 8.34 -6.93 14.83
C ALA A 49 7.99 -7.26 13.37
N ASN A 50 8.91 -7.01 12.43
CA ASN A 50 8.72 -7.36 11.03
C ASN A 50 8.65 -8.87 10.80
N ASN A 51 9.44 -9.66 11.53
CA ASN A 51 9.41 -11.13 11.43
C ASN A 51 8.19 -11.75 12.13
N THR A 52 7.69 -11.14 13.20
CA THR A 52 6.50 -11.64 13.92
C THR A 52 5.21 -11.38 13.14
N LEU A 53 5.11 -10.28 12.40
CA LEU A 53 4.00 -10.03 11.47
C LEU A 53 4.03 -10.96 10.24
N ASN A 54 5.21 -11.44 9.82
CA ASN A 54 5.33 -12.49 8.80
C ASN A 54 4.98 -13.89 9.34
N GLY A 55 5.12 -14.11 10.66
CA GLY A 55 4.92 -15.42 11.31
C GLY A 55 3.50 -15.70 11.83
N ALA A 56 2.73 -14.67 12.23
CA ALA A 56 1.40 -14.86 12.84
C ALA A 56 0.24 -14.91 11.82
N THR A 57 0.45 -14.46 10.58
CA THR A 57 -0.44 -14.77 9.45
C THR A 57 0.36 -15.57 8.44
N GLY A 58 0.18 -16.89 8.43
CA GLY A 58 0.70 -17.78 7.39
C GLY A 58 0.12 -17.43 6.01
N ASN A 59 0.52 -16.30 5.45
CA ASN A 59 0.25 -15.91 4.08
C ASN A 59 1.16 -16.76 3.20
N ASN A 60 0.75 -18.01 2.97
CA ASN A 60 1.32 -18.92 1.99
C ASN A 60 1.26 -18.26 0.60
N ILE A 61 2.23 -17.40 0.26
CA ILE A 61 2.38 -16.79 -1.07
C ILE A 61 2.46 -17.91 -2.11
N SER A 62 3.02 -19.05 -1.75
CA SER A 62 3.16 -20.27 -2.56
C SER A 62 1.82 -20.86 -3.02
N GLY A 63 0.74 -20.72 -2.26
CA GLY A 63 -0.56 -21.36 -2.55
C GLY A 63 -1.62 -20.47 -3.20
N ARG A 64 -1.41 -19.15 -3.30
CA ARG A 64 -2.43 -18.25 -3.85
C ARG A 64 -2.45 -18.22 -5.36
N ASP A 65 -3.64 -18.39 -5.91
CA ASP A 65 -3.91 -18.25 -7.34
C ASP A 65 -3.80 -16.76 -7.72
N THR A 66 -3.01 -16.49 -8.76
CA THR A 66 -2.77 -15.14 -9.30
C THR A 66 -3.45 -14.93 -10.65
N LEU A 67 -4.08 -15.97 -11.20
CA LEU A 67 -4.72 -15.95 -12.52
C LEU A 67 -6.20 -15.57 -12.45
N LYS A 68 -6.71 -15.32 -11.24
CA LYS A 68 -8.06 -14.82 -10.95
C LYS A 68 -8.00 -13.78 -9.84
N PRO A 69 -9.04 -12.93 -9.69
CA PRO A 69 -9.18 -12.07 -8.52
C PRO A 69 -9.02 -12.86 -7.21
N GLY A 70 -8.28 -12.29 -6.27
CA GLY A 70 -7.94 -12.94 -5.02
C GLY A 70 -8.87 -12.49 -3.88
N PRO A 71 -8.66 -13.01 -2.66
CA PRO A 71 -9.56 -12.72 -1.53
C PRO A 71 -9.59 -11.25 -1.08
N TYR A 72 -8.65 -10.42 -1.55
CA TYR A 72 -8.57 -8.99 -1.24
C TYR A 72 -9.04 -8.11 -2.42
N ALA A 73 -9.69 -8.70 -3.43
CA ALA A 73 -10.21 -8.01 -4.60
C ALA A 73 -11.49 -7.21 -4.27
N SER A 74 -11.37 -6.14 -3.47
CA SER A 74 -12.49 -5.34 -2.98
C SER A 74 -12.86 -4.14 -3.87
N GLY A 75 -12.13 -3.92 -4.97
CA GLY A 75 -12.37 -2.83 -5.91
C GLY A 75 -11.59 -3.01 -7.21
N SER A 76 -12.22 -2.63 -8.33
CA SER A 76 -11.63 -2.71 -9.67
C SER A 76 -12.05 -1.54 -10.54
N ILE A 77 -11.33 -1.36 -11.65
CA ILE A 77 -11.78 -0.51 -12.76
C ILE A 77 -11.78 -1.34 -14.05
N GLN A 78 -12.70 -1.02 -14.96
CA GLN A 78 -12.71 -1.64 -16.28
C GLN A 78 -11.43 -1.26 -17.05
N ALA A 79 -10.75 -2.25 -17.62
CA ALA A 79 -9.62 -2.02 -18.50
C ALA A 79 -10.11 -1.49 -19.85
N ARG A 80 -9.41 -0.50 -20.41
CA ARG A 80 -9.62 -0.05 -21.81
C ARG A 80 -9.19 -1.10 -22.86
N GLY A 81 -8.57 -2.18 -22.41
CA GLY A 81 -8.06 -3.29 -23.22
C GLY A 81 -6.80 -3.90 -22.61
N LYS A 82 -6.11 -4.76 -23.38
CA LYS A 82 -4.90 -5.49 -22.96
C LYS A 82 -3.63 -4.63 -22.88
N GLY A 83 -3.71 -3.35 -23.21
CA GLY A 83 -2.58 -2.42 -23.19
C GLY A 83 -2.06 -2.16 -21.78
N ARG A 84 -0.75 -1.84 -21.67
CA ARG A 84 -0.08 -1.51 -20.40
C ARG A 84 0.19 -0.01 -20.22
N ASN A 85 -0.29 0.80 -21.15
CA ASN A 85 -0.18 2.25 -21.12
C ASN A 85 -1.37 2.82 -20.34
N PHE A 86 -1.27 2.74 -19.02
CA PHE A 86 -2.30 3.23 -18.10
C PHE A 86 -2.21 4.75 -17.93
N THR A 87 -3.38 5.38 -17.94
CA THR A 87 -3.58 6.80 -17.62
C THR A 87 -3.24 7.09 -16.16
N LYS A 88 -3.08 8.38 -15.83
CA LYS A 88 -2.83 8.82 -14.46
C LYS A 88 -4.03 8.49 -13.57
N GLU A 89 -5.24 8.65 -14.09
CA GLU A 89 -6.50 8.40 -13.42
C GLU A 89 -6.66 6.91 -13.09
N GLU A 90 -6.37 6.01 -14.04
CA GLU A 90 -6.35 4.56 -13.80
C GLU A 90 -5.36 4.19 -12.71
N ARG A 91 -4.13 4.73 -12.76
CA ARG A 91 -3.11 4.48 -11.73
C ARG A 91 -3.53 4.99 -10.36
N ASN A 92 -4.12 6.18 -10.30
CA ASN A 92 -4.58 6.77 -9.04
C ASN A 92 -5.66 5.89 -8.38
N LYS A 93 -6.66 5.43 -9.15
CA LYS A 93 -7.71 4.54 -8.65
C LYS A 93 -7.15 3.20 -8.17
N ILE A 94 -6.24 2.60 -8.94
CA ILE A 94 -5.59 1.34 -8.54
C ILE A 94 -4.76 1.52 -7.26
N ASN A 95 -4.03 2.62 -7.14
CA ASN A 95 -3.30 2.93 -5.92
C ASN A 95 -4.23 3.20 -4.73
N GLU A 96 -5.37 3.85 -4.94
CA GLU A 96 -6.37 4.06 -3.90
C GLU A 96 -6.90 2.73 -3.36
N PHE A 97 -7.34 1.82 -4.25
CA PHE A 97 -7.75 0.48 -3.87
C PHE A 97 -6.64 -0.28 -3.14
N GLY A 98 -5.42 -0.24 -3.67
CA GLY A 98 -4.26 -0.90 -3.05
C GLY A 98 -3.88 -0.33 -1.68
N LYS A 99 -4.03 0.98 -1.44
CA LYS A 99 -3.83 1.58 -0.11
C LYS A 99 -4.88 1.11 0.90
N ASN A 100 -6.12 0.97 0.44
CA ASN A 100 -7.24 0.60 1.29
C ASN A 100 -7.19 -0.89 1.66
N THR A 101 -7.03 -1.78 0.67
CA THR A 101 -7.16 -3.24 0.86
C THR A 101 -5.95 -4.06 0.48
N GLY A 102 -4.92 -3.43 -0.11
CA GLY A 102 -3.68 -4.09 -0.48
C GLY A 102 -3.72 -4.76 -1.85
N CYS A 103 -2.71 -5.57 -2.14
CA CYS A 103 -2.68 -6.41 -3.32
C CYS A 103 -3.89 -7.36 -3.32
N HIS A 104 -4.65 -7.43 -4.41
CA HIS A 104 -5.86 -8.25 -4.48
C HIS A 104 -5.60 -9.74 -4.23
N THR A 105 -4.39 -10.23 -4.49
CA THR A 105 -3.98 -11.61 -4.25
C THR A 105 -3.61 -11.86 -2.78
N CYS A 106 -2.74 -11.04 -2.19
CA CYS A 106 -2.13 -11.35 -0.88
C CYS A 106 -2.43 -10.35 0.25
N GLY A 107 -3.13 -9.25 -0.03
CA GLY A 107 -3.51 -8.22 0.93
C GLY A 107 -2.37 -7.27 1.32
N ASN A 108 -1.16 -7.45 0.79
CA ASN A 108 -0.04 -6.59 1.15
C ASN A 108 -0.26 -5.15 0.66
N LYS A 109 -0.25 -4.18 1.58
CA LYS A 109 -0.39 -2.75 1.30
C LYS A 109 0.89 -2.08 0.79
N ASN A 110 2.03 -2.76 0.90
CA ASN A 110 3.25 -2.34 0.23
C ASN A 110 3.31 -2.98 -1.19
N PRO A 111 3.30 -2.18 -2.26
CA PRO A 111 3.34 -2.71 -3.61
C PRO A 111 4.70 -3.31 -3.99
N GLY A 112 5.79 -2.97 -3.29
CA GLY A 112 7.13 -3.51 -3.56
C GLY A 112 7.73 -3.06 -4.91
N THR A 113 7.20 -1.98 -5.50
CA THR A 113 7.77 -1.34 -6.70
C THR A 113 8.64 -0.16 -6.30
N LYS A 114 9.63 0.20 -7.14
CA LYS A 114 10.52 1.35 -6.89
C LYS A 114 9.76 2.68 -6.81
N THR A 115 8.64 2.78 -7.51
CA THR A 115 7.81 3.99 -7.55
C THR A 115 6.70 3.97 -6.50
N VAL A 116 6.70 3.00 -5.58
CA VAL A 116 5.68 2.80 -4.54
C VAL A 116 4.23 2.81 -5.06
N ASN A 117 4.04 2.41 -6.32
CA ASN A 117 2.73 2.26 -6.95
C ASN A 117 2.38 0.78 -7.10
N PHE A 118 1.10 0.46 -6.92
CA PHE A 118 0.55 -0.84 -7.29
C PHE A 118 0.59 -1.04 -8.80
N ILE A 119 0.78 -2.28 -9.22
CA ILE A 119 0.73 -2.68 -10.62
C ILE A 119 -0.74 -2.90 -10.98
N PRO A 120 -1.30 -2.20 -11.99
CA PRO A 120 -2.63 -2.52 -12.50
C PRO A 120 -2.58 -3.89 -13.17
N ASP A 121 -3.20 -4.88 -12.54
CA ASP A 121 -3.21 -6.25 -13.02
C ASP A 121 -4.51 -6.57 -13.74
N HIS A 122 -4.37 -7.11 -14.95
CA HIS A 122 -5.49 -7.54 -15.78
C HIS A 122 -6.03 -8.88 -15.28
N GLN A 123 -7.31 -8.90 -14.94
CA GLN A 123 -8.04 -10.12 -14.59
C GLN A 123 -9.23 -10.31 -15.54
N PRO A 124 -9.29 -11.42 -16.30
CA PRO A 124 -8.26 -12.47 -16.43
C PRO A 124 -6.96 -11.96 -17.09
N PRO A 125 -5.80 -12.65 -16.96
CA PRO A 125 -4.54 -12.19 -17.54
C PRO A 125 -4.52 -12.09 -19.08
N ASN A 126 -3.79 -11.11 -19.62
CA ASN A 126 -3.77 -10.84 -21.07
C ASN A 126 -3.41 -12.06 -21.94
N SER A 127 -2.55 -12.96 -21.47
CA SER A 127 -2.13 -14.11 -22.28
C SER A 127 -3.11 -15.27 -22.27
N THR A 128 -4.18 -15.21 -21.48
CA THR A 128 -5.17 -16.30 -21.39
C THR A 128 -6.47 -15.98 -22.12
N VAL A 129 -6.61 -14.78 -22.68
CA VAL A 129 -7.83 -14.33 -23.36
C VAL A 129 -7.58 -13.72 -24.74
N PRO A 130 -8.52 -13.87 -25.70
CA PRO A 130 -8.48 -13.18 -26.99
C PRO A 130 -8.45 -11.65 -26.86
N ASN A 131 -8.07 -10.98 -27.94
CA ASN A 131 -8.16 -9.52 -28.00
C ASN A 131 -9.63 -9.08 -27.96
N GLY A 132 -9.91 -7.94 -27.33
CA GLY A 132 -11.27 -7.42 -27.15
C GLY A 132 -12.03 -8.00 -25.96
N THR A 133 -11.52 -9.05 -25.30
CA THR A 133 -12.12 -9.59 -24.08
C THR A 133 -12.16 -8.51 -22.98
N PRO A 134 -13.34 -8.19 -22.41
CA PRO A 134 -13.44 -7.28 -21.27
C PRO A 134 -12.62 -7.81 -20.09
N GLN A 135 -11.86 -6.93 -19.45
CA GLN A 135 -11.01 -7.26 -18.31
C GLN A 135 -11.17 -6.19 -17.24
N GLN A 136 -10.92 -6.58 -16.00
CA GLN A 136 -10.87 -5.68 -14.86
C GLN A 136 -9.41 -5.47 -14.43
N LEU A 137 -9.11 -4.28 -13.91
CA LEU A 137 -7.82 -3.96 -13.32
C LEU A 137 -7.93 -3.98 -11.80
N TYR A 138 -7.02 -4.70 -11.15
CA TYR A 138 -6.91 -4.79 -9.70
C TYR A 138 -5.52 -4.36 -9.20
N PRO A 139 -5.38 -3.90 -7.94
CA PRO A 139 -4.09 -3.58 -7.35
C PRO A 139 -3.24 -4.82 -7.13
N HIS A 140 -2.02 -4.85 -7.68
CA HIS A 140 -1.11 -5.97 -7.54
C HIS A 140 0.25 -5.55 -7.00
N CYS A 141 0.80 -6.32 -6.07
CA CYS A 141 2.17 -6.13 -5.62
C CYS A 141 3.17 -6.82 -6.57
N LYS A 142 4.42 -6.38 -6.52
CA LYS A 142 5.51 -6.84 -7.37
C LYS A 142 5.78 -8.34 -7.23
N SER A 143 5.77 -8.86 -6.01
CA SER A 143 6.06 -10.28 -5.75
C SER A 143 5.01 -11.20 -6.36
N CYS A 144 3.74 -10.91 -6.13
CA CYS A 144 2.66 -11.71 -6.70
C CYS A 144 2.60 -11.52 -8.23
N SER A 145 2.90 -10.33 -8.77
CA SER A 145 2.90 -10.08 -10.22
C SER A 145 4.00 -10.90 -10.91
N ALA A 146 5.18 -11.01 -10.29
CA ALA A 146 6.24 -11.89 -10.76
C ALA A 146 5.82 -13.37 -10.72
N LYS A 147 5.12 -13.80 -9.66
CA LYS A 147 4.57 -15.17 -9.57
C LYS A 147 3.59 -15.44 -10.71
N GLN A 148 2.66 -14.53 -10.98
CA GLN A 148 1.71 -14.65 -12.09
C GLN A 148 2.42 -14.84 -13.44
N GLY A 149 3.43 -14.00 -13.72
CA GLY A 149 4.25 -14.12 -14.92
C GLY A 149 4.97 -15.47 -15.01
N GLY A 150 5.50 -15.97 -13.90
CA GLY A 150 6.12 -17.30 -13.82
C GLY A 150 5.16 -18.44 -14.11
N THR A 151 3.96 -18.42 -13.51
CA THR A 151 2.91 -19.42 -13.75
C THR A 151 2.48 -19.43 -15.22
N LEU A 152 2.22 -18.25 -15.80
CA LEU A 152 1.85 -18.13 -17.21
C LEU A 152 2.97 -18.59 -18.15
N GLY A 153 4.24 -18.31 -17.80
CA GLY A 153 5.40 -18.79 -18.54
C GLY A 153 5.52 -20.32 -18.52
N ALA A 154 5.32 -20.94 -17.36
CA ALA A 154 5.33 -22.39 -17.20
C ALA A 154 4.22 -23.07 -18.01
N MET A 155 2.99 -22.52 -17.96
CA MET A 155 1.85 -23.02 -18.74
C MET A 155 2.14 -23.00 -20.25
N LYS A 156 2.69 -21.90 -20.78
CA LYS A 156 3.07 -21.81 -22.20
C LYS A 156 4.17 -22.81 -22.58
N LYS A 157 5.14 -23.04 -21.71
CA LYS A 157 6.20 -24.04 -21.95
C LYS A 157 5.61 -25.45 -22.01
N GLN A 158 4.68 -25.78 -21.11
CA GLN A 158 3.96 -27.05 -21.10
C GLN A 158 3.12 -27.23 -22.38
N GLU A 159 2.33 -26.22 -22.77
CA GLU A 159 1.56 -26.21 -24.03
C GLU A 159 2.46 -26.45 -25.25
N LYS A 160 3.65 -25.79 -25.30
CA LYS A 160 4.60 -26.02 -26.37
C LYS A 160 5.19 -27.43 -26.36
N ALA A 161 5.47 -27.97 -25.17
CA ALA A 161 6.03 -29.32 -25.03
C ALA A 161 5.01 -30.40 -25.46
N THR A 162 3.73 -30.22 -25.13
CA THR A 162 2.66 -31.16 -25.53
C THR A 162 2.29 -31.05 -27.01
N ARG A 163 2.57 -29.91 -27.66
CA ARG A 163 2.33 -29.69 -29.09
C ARG A 163 3.52 -29.98 -30.00
N ARG A 164 4.70 -30.34 -29.47
CA ARG A 164 5.81 -30.80 -30.31
C ARG A 164 5.55 -32.26 -30.69
N PRO A 165 5.47 -32.59 -32.00
CA PRO A 165 5.40 -33.98 -32.44
C PRO A 165 6.69 -34.74 -32.11
#